data_AF-F3AUI8-F1
#
_entry.id   AF-F3AUI8-F1
#
_cell.length_a   1.000
_cell.length_b   1.000
_cell.length_c   1.000
_cell.angle_alpha   90.00
_cell.angle_beta   90.00
_cell.angle_gamma   90.00
#
_symmetry.space_group_name_H-M   'P 1'
#
loop_
_entity.id
_entity.type
_entity.pdbx_description
1 polymer ?
#
loop_
_entity_poly.entity_id
_entity_poly.type
_entity_poly.pdbx_seq_one_letter_code
_entity_poly.pdbx_strand_id
1 'polypeptide(L)'
;MRKVTYTIDDLEYFRELYKGADNLEEILGCITPFRCEYTLIGEEYEERYLLLVEGQEISINELNGYQRGVVLADCQRHFQRKPLESGGEMPTGCIKIEEAEL
;
A
#
# COMPACT_ATOMS: atom_id res chain seq x y z
N MET A 1 12.13 -12.25 -13.15
CA MET A 1 11.26 -11.05 -13.08
C MET A 1 10.39 -11.18 -11.87
N ARG A 2 10.40 -10.23 -10.96
CA ARG A 2 9.59 -10.28 -9.74
C ARG A 2 8.17 -9.79 -9.98
N LYS A 3 7.21 -10.44 -9.34
CA LYS A 3 5.84 -9.97 -9.16
C LYS A 3 5.57 -9.84 -7.67
N VAL A 4 5.21 -8.64 -7.23
CA VAL A 4 4.84 -8.37 -5.83
C VAL A 4 3.43 -7.82 -5.80
N THR A 5 2.57 -8.45 -5.01
CA THR A 5 1.20 -8.00 -4.76
C THR A 5 1.08 -7.50 -3.33
N TYR A 6 0.58 -6.29 -3.20
CA TYR A 6 0.32 -5.60 -1.94
C TYR A 6 -1.19 -5.60 -1.71
N THR A 7 -1.63 -6.17 -0.59
CA THR A 7 -3.00 -5.99 -0.12
C THR A 7 -3.03 -4.78 0.79
N ILE A 8 -3.72 -3.74 0.34
CA ILE A 8 -3.85 -2.47 1.06
C ILE A 8 -5.21 -2.46 1.73
N ASP A 9 -5.20 -2.22 3.05
CA ASP A 9 -6.35 -1.85 3.87
C ASP A 9 -5.79 -0.86 4.90
N ASP A 10 -5.79 0.43 4.52
CA ASP A 10 -5.08 1.45 5.29
C ASP A 10 -5.67 1.65 6.69
N LEU A 11 -6.99 1.49 6.81
CA LEU A 11 -7.69 1.58 8.07
C LEU A 11 -7.29 0.45 9.01
N GLU A 12 -7.20 -0.79 8.52
CA GLU A 12 -6.69 -1.94 9.30
C GLU A 12 -5.23 -1.74 9.69
N TYR A 13 -4.39 -1.29 8.77
CA TYR A 13 -2.99 -0.95 9.04
C TYR A 13 -2.86 0.06 10.20
N PHE A 14 -3.58 1.18 10.14
CA PHE A 14 -3.52 2.18 11.21
C PHE A 14 -4.16 1.70 12.52
N ARG A 15 -5.18 0.84 12.45
CA ARG A 15 -5.78 0.23 13.63
C ARG A 15 -4.75 -0.59 14.41
N GLU A 16 -3.92 -1.37 13.72
CA GLU A 16 -2.83 -2.12 14.36
C GLU A 16 -1.66 -1.21 14.76
N LEU A 17 -1.30 -0.21 13.96
CA LEU A 17 -0.22 0.72 14.28
C LEU A 17 -0.47 1.51 15.57
N TYR A 18 -1.71 1.99 15.76
CA TYR A 18 -2.14 2.76 16.93
C TYR A 18 -2.82 1.91 18.00
N LYS A 19 -2.65 0.58 17.95
CA LYS A 19 -3.23 -0.32 18.93
C LYS A 19 -2.79 0.03 20.35
N GLY A 20 -3.76 0.34 21.20
CA GLY A 20 -3.52 0.76 22.58
C GLY A 20 -3.49 2.27 22.79
N ALA A 21 -3.71 3.09 21.75
CA ALA A 21 -3.96 4.51 21.91
C ALA A 21 -5.36 4.77 22.52
N ASP A 22 -5.45 5.65 23.52
CA ASP A 22 -6.71 5.98 24.20
C ASP A 22 -7.73 6.67 23.26
N ASN A 23 -7.26 7.30 22.18
CA ASN A 23 -8.06 8.03 21.19
C ASN A 23 -8.11 7.34 19.82
N LEU A 24 -7.91 6.01 19.77
CA LEU A 24 -7.84 5.24 18.53
C LEU A 24 -9.02 5.53 17.57
N GLU A 25 -10.26 5.48 18.05
CA GLU A 25 -11.44 5.66 17.19
C GLU A 25 -11.56 7.10 16.65
N GLU A 26 -11.05 8.11 17.35
CA GLU A 26 -10.99 9.48 16.85
C GLU A 26 -9.95 9.61 15.73
N ILE A 27 -8.78 8.98 15.90
CA ILE A 27 -7.74 8.92 14.85
C ILE A 27 -8.29 8.24 13.61
N LEU A 28 -8.88 7.04 13.76
CA LEU A 28 -9.42 6.27 12.65
C LEU A 28 -10.60 6.98 11.96
N GLY A 29 -11.43 7.71 12.71
CA GLY A 29 -12.54 8.50 12.17
C GLY A 29 -12.11 9.66 11.25
N CYS A 30 -10.85 10.08 11.32
CA CYS A 30 -10.30 11.11 10.44
C CYS A 30 -9.76 10.56 9.11
N ILE A 31 -9.68 9.24 8.96
CA ILE A 31 -9.07 8.58 7.81
C ILE A 31 -10.17 8.22 6.81
N THR A 32 -10.00 8.62 5.55
CA THR A 32 -10.83 8.09 4.45
C THR A 32 -10.25 6.75 4.04
N PRO A 33 -10.96 5.62 4.24
CA PRO A 33 -10.39 4.31 3.99
C PRO A 33 -10.01 4.12 2.52
N PHE A 34 -8.88 3.48 2.29
CA PHE A 34 -8.41 3.03 1.00
C PHE A 34 -8.09 1.54 1.06
N ARG A 35 -8.80 0.78 0.23
CA ARG A 35 -8.63 -0.67 0.10
C ARG A 35 -8.46 -1.05 -1.35
N CYS A 36 -7.38 -1.74 -1.65
CA CYS A 36 -7.08 -2.21 -2.99
C CYS A 36 -6.07 -3.36 -2.99
N GLU A 37 -5.95 -4.03 -4.13
CA GLU A 37 -4.79 -4.86 -4.44
C GLU A 37 -3.93 -4.11 -5.46
N TYR A 38 -2.65 -3.95 -5.14
CA TYR A 38 -1.69 -3.29 -6.00
C TYR A 38 -0.58 -4.26 -6.35
N THR A 39 -0.40 -4.56 -7.63
CA THR A 39 0.63 -5.48 -8.10
C THR A 39 1.67 -4.71 -8.91
N LEU A 40 2.95 -4.92 -8.57
CA LEU A 40 4.11 -4.45 -9.31
C LEU A 40 4.83 -5.64 -9.95
N ILE A 41 5.19 -5.50 -11.23
CA ILE A 41 5.90 -6.52 -12.01
C ILE A 41 7.11 -5.86 -12.66
N GLY A 42 8.29 -6.48 -12.52
CA GLY A 42 9.53 -5.98 -13.10
C GLY A 42 10.77 -6.60 -12.46
N GLU A 43 11.90 -5.91 -12.49
CA GLU A 43 13.15 -6.37 -11.87
C GLU A 43 13.62 -5.35 -10.82
N GLU A 44 14.50 -4.43 -11.21
CA GLU A 44 14.92 -3.29 -10.38
C GLU A 44 13.89 -2.15 -10.40
N TYR A 45 13.18 -2.01 -11.52
CA TYR A 45 12.12 -1.02 -11.74
C TYR A 45 10.82 -1.72 -12.13
N GLU A 46 9.68 -1.04 -11.93
CA GLU A 46 8.41 -1.54 -12.44
C GLU A 46 8.40 -1.44 -13.97
N GLU A 47 8.05 -2.54 -14.63
CA GLU A 47 7.70 -2.53 -16.05
C GLU A 47 6.19 -2.40 -16.24
N ARG A 48 5.44 -2.92 -15.27
CA ARG A 48 3.99 -2.87 -15.25
C ARG A 48 3.48 -2.79 -13.82
N TYR A 49 2.38 -2.06 -13.66
CA TYR A 49 1.55 -2.13 -12.47
C TYR A 49 0.11 -2.55 -12.82
N LEU A 50 -0.59 -3.06 -11.81
CA LEU A 50 -2.03 -3.34 -11.85
C LEU A 50 -2.62 -2.86 -10.52
N LEU A 51 -3.73 -2.15 -10.57
CA LEU A 51 -4.44 -1.64 -9.39
C LEU A 51 -5.89 -2.10 -9.45
N LEU A 52 -6.32 -2.88 -8.46
CA LEU A 52 -7.66 -3.43 -8.36
C LEU A 52 -8.38 -2.87 -7.13
N VAL A 53 -9.54 -2.25 -7.33
CA VAL A 53 -10.47 -1.87 -6.25
C VAL A 53 -11.74 -2.68 -6.43
N GLU A 54 -12.11 -3.45 -5.40
CA GLU A 54 -13.27 -4.36 -5.46
C GLU A 54 -13.25 -5.30 -6.68
N GLY A 55 -12.04 -5.72 -7.10
CA GLY A 55 -11.82 -6.58 -8.26
C GLY A 55 -11.89 -5.88 -9.62
N GLN A 56 -12.09 -4.56 -9.66
CA GLN A 56 -12.06 -3.77 -10.90
C GLN A 56 -10.72 -3.06 -11.08
N GLU A 57 -10.16 -3.15 -12.28
CA GLU A 57 -8.97 -2.38 -12.64
C GLU A 57 -9.32 -0.90 -12.77
N ILE A 58 -8.59 -0.07 -12.03
CA ILE A 58 -8.75 1.38 -12.03
C ILE A 58 -7.43 2.07 -12.39
N SER A 59 -7.50 3.31 -12.89
CA SER A 59 -6.30 4.07 -13.21
C SER A 59 -5.70 4.69 -11.94
N ILE A 60 -4.36 4.69 -11.82
CA ILE A 60 -3.69 5.42 -10.74
C ILE A 60 -4.02 6.93 -10.74
N ASN A 61 -4.43 7.48 -11.89
CA ASN A 61 -4.82 8.89 -12.00
C ASN A 61 -6.13 9.21 -11.27
N GLU A 62 -6.98 8.21 -11.02
CA GLU A 62 -8.23 8.34 -10.27
C GLU A 62 -7.99 8.42 -8.76
N LEU A 63 -6.79 8.07 -8.30
CA LEU A 63 -6.40 8.15 -6.91
C LEU A 63 -6.10 9.59 -6.48
N ASN A 64 -6.34 9.86 -5.19
CA ASN A 64 -5.99 11.14 -4.59
C ASN A 64 -4.48 11.23 -4.27
N GLY A 65 -4.04 12.41 -3.82
CA GLY A 65 -2.63 12.67 -3.52
C GLY A 65 -2.04 11.78 -2.42
N TYR A 66 -2.82 11.44 -1.40
CA TYR A 66 -2.39 10.57 -0.29
C TYR A 66 -2.19 9.13 -0.77
N GLN A 67 -3.17 8.58 -1.47
CA GLN A 67 -3.12 7.21 -2.01
C GLN A 67 -1.91 7.02 -2.93
N ARG A 68 -1.63 7.99 -3.82
CA ARG A 68 -0.45 7.93 -4.69
C ARG A 68 0.85 8.20 -3.97
N GLY A 69 0.94 9.35 -3.30
CA GLY A 69 2.18 9.91 -2.79
C GLY A 69 2.66 9.29 -1.48
N VAL A 70 1.78 8.58 -0.78
CA VAL A 70 2.11 7.88 0.47
C VAL A 70 1.97 6.38 0.25
N VAL A 71 0.76 5.87 0.05
CA VAL A 71 0.50 4.42 0.07
C VAL A 71 1.21 3.70 -1.09
N LEU A 72 0.94 4.09 -2.34
CA LEU A 72 1.54 3.41 -3.49
C LEU A 72 3.04 3.70 -3.65
N ALA A 73 3.48 4.93 -3.33
CA ALA A 73 4.90 5.29 -3.38
C ALA A 73 5.73 4.44 -2.41
N ASP A 74 5.23 4.15 -1.20
CA ASP A 74 5.93 3.29 -0.25
C ASP A 74 5.99 1.83 -0.72
N CYS A 75 4.93 1.34 -1.40
CA CYS A 75 4.95 0.03 -2.06
C CYS A 75 6.00 -0.03 -3.18
N GLN A 76 6.14 1.04 -3.98
CA GLN A 76 7.18 1.15 -5.00
C GLN A 76 8.58 1.17 -4.39
N ARG A 77 8.79 1.87 -3.27
CA ARG A 77 10.08 1.87 -2.54
C ARG A 77 10.42 0.47 -2.05
N HIS A 78 9.46 -0.22 -1.43
CA HIS A 78 9.61 -1.61 -1.02
C HIS A 78 10.01 -2.51 -2.20
N PHE A 79 9.29 -2.42 -3.32
CA PHE A 79 9.58 -3.17 -4.53
C PHE A 79 11.02 -2.95 -5.02
N GLN A 80 11.48 -1.71 -4.99
CA GLN A 80 12.83 -1.28 -5.37
C GLN A 80 13.89 -1.56 -4.28
N ARG A 81 13.52 -2.25 -3.19
CA ARG A 81 14.38 -2.52 -2.03
C ARG A 81 15.00 -1.26 -1.42
N LYS A 82 14.26 -0.15 -1.46
CA LYS A 82 14.63 1.13 -0.85
C LYS A 82 14.02 1.25 0.54
N PRO A 83 14.62 2.07 1.43
CA PRO A 83 14.00 2.41 2.71
C PRO A 83 12.60 3.02 2.51
N LEU A 84 11.67 2.57 3.34
CA LEU A 84 10.31 3.11 3.41
C LEU A 84 10.33 4.50 4.03
N GLU A 85 9.41 5.38 3.62
CA GLU A 85 9.33 6.72 4.23
C GLU A 85 8.87 6.68 5.67
N SER A 86 8.00 5.72 6.01
CA SER A 86 7.54 5.48 7.37
C SER A 86 8.64 4.96 8.29
N GLY A 87 9.72 4.40 7.73
CA GLY A 87 10.75 3.68 8.47
C GLY A 87 10.27 2.34 9.07
N GLY A 88 9.05 1.92 8.76
CA GLY A 88 8.47 0.65 9.22
C GLY A 88 9.00 -0.57 8.47
N GLU A 89 8.50 -1.75 8.84
CA GLU A 89 8.80 -3.02 8.15
C GLU A 89 7.91 -3.26 6.93
N MET A 90 6.74 -2.61 6.88
CA MET A 90 5.75 -2.75 5.81
C MET A 90 5.44 -1.39 5.19
N PRO A 91 5.12 -1.35 3.87
CA PRO A 91 4.62 -0.14 3.23
C PRO A 91 3.41 0.42 3.99
N THR A 92 3.35 1.75 4.08
CA THR A 92 2.23 2.44 4.73
C THR A 92 0.88 1.99 4.15
N GLY A 93 -0.03 1.54 5.00
CA GLY A 93 -1.38 1.08 4.62
C GLY A 93 -1.46 -0.35 4.10
N CYS A 94 -0.32 -1.05 3.98
CA CYS A 94 -0.27 -2.42 3.50
C CYS A 94 -0.42 -3.42 4.67
N ILE A 95 -1.27 -4.42 4.51
CA ILE A 95 -1.51 -5.47 5.53
C ILE A 95 -0.98 -6.85 5.09
N LYS A 96 -0.63 -7.01 3.80
CA LYS A 96 -0.07 -8.26 3.28
C LYS A 96 0.78 -8.01 2.04
N ILE A 97 1.89 -8.73 1.94
CA ILE A 97 2.78 -8.71 0.79
C ILE A 97 2.95 -10.15 0.30
N GLU A 98 2.75 -10.37 -1.00
CA GLU A 98 2.98 -11.65 -1.66
C GLU A 98 3.96 -11.45 -2.82
N GLU A 99 5.12 -12.12 -2.73
CA GLU A 99 6.17 -12.06 -3.75
C GLU A 99 6.30 -13.40 -4.47
N ALA A 100 6.40 -13.35 -5.79
CA ALA A 100 6.65 -14.50 -6.64
C ALA A 100 7.69 -14.16 -7.71
N GLU A 101 8.56 -15.12 -8.00
CA GLU A 101 9.45 -15.08 -9.17
C GLU A 101 8.65 -15.52 -10.41
N LEU A 102 8.75 -14.74 -11.49
CA LEU A 102 8.20 -14.99 -12.83
C LEU A 102 9.32 -15.39 -13.79
#